data_AF-A0A255ZHV2-F1
#
_entry.id   AF-A0A255ZHV2-F1
#
_cell.length_a   1.000
_cell.length_b   1.000
_cell.length_c   1.000
_cell.angle_alpha   90.00
_cell.angle_beta   90.00
_cell.angle_gamma   90.00
#
_symmetry.space_group_name_H-M   'P 1'
#
loop_
_entity.id
_entity.type
_entity.pdbx_description
1 polymer ?
#
loop_
_entity_poly.entity_id
_entity_poly.type
_entity_poly.pdbx_seq_one_letter_code
_entity_poly.pdbx_strand_id
1 'polypeptide(L)'
;MLDFKVSNTVPLVVNQNYGWVARLNQKSGKVRVLERMTLPEAPTTWGTGGQAYGTSADRKTMSMDLMLNVYDGTVSKSWDVVSGDPAGRYHITVFIENAAPLQFEFDVVDPR
;
A
#
# COMPACT_ATOMS: atom_id res chain seq x y z
N MET A 1 6.89 -3.57 -18.87
CA MET A 1 5.65 -3.32 -18.13
C MET A 1 5.41 -4.54 -17.27
N LEU A 2 5.46 -4.41 -15.94
CA LEU A 2 5.03 -5.49 -15.05
C LEU A 2 3.55 -5.79 -15.38
N ASP A 3 3.19 -7.05 -15.52
CA ASP A 3 1.82 -7.47 -15.82
C ASP A 3 0.94 -7.22 -14.57
N PHE A 4 0.36 -6.02 -14.49
CA PHE A 4 -0.49 -5.63 -13.38
C PHE A 4 -1.91 -6.12 -13.61
N LYS A 5 -2.32 -7.12 -12.83
CA LYS A 5 -3.70 -7.65 -12.85
C LYS A 5 -4.54 -6.96 -11.79
N VAL A 6 -5.57 -6.22 -12.21
CA VAL A 6 -6.52 -5.58 -11.30
C VAL A 6 -7.27 -6.66 -10.51
N SER A 7 -7.29 -6.51 -9.19
CA SER A 7 -8.03 -7.39 -8.28
C SER A 7 -8.33 -6.67 -6.97
N ASN A 8 -9.43 -7.04 -6.32
CA ASN A 8 -9.75 -6.72 -4.93
C ASN A 8 -9.58 -7.93 -4.01
N THR A 9 -9.03 -9.04 -4.51
CA THR A 9 -8.67 -10.22 -3.74
C THR A 9 -7.27 -10.64 -4.11
N VAL A 10 -6.40 -10.76 -3.12
CA VAL A 10 -4.98 -11.04 -3.32
C VAL A 10 -4.53 -12.23 -2.45
N PRO A 11 -3.80 -13.20 -2.99
CA PRO A 11 -3.23 -14.31 -2.21
C PRO A 11 -2.27 -13.87 -1.11
N LEU A 12 -2.39 -14.47 0.07
CA LEU A 12 -1.39 -14.38 1.15
C LEU A 12 -0.20 -15.29 0.85
N VAL A 13 0.65 -14.86 -0.08
CA VAL A 13 1.85 -15.61 -0.52
C VAL A 13 3.08 -14.74 -0.29
N VAL A 14 3.96 -15.18 0.63
CA VAL A 14 5.18 -14.44 0.97
C VAL A 14 6.02 -14.16 -0.28
N ASN A 15 6.53 -12.93 -0.37
CA ASN A 15 7.27 -12.37 -1.53
C ASN A 15 6.42 -12.12 -2.79
N GLN A 16 5.10 -12.32 -2.74
CA GLN A 16 4.22 -11.86 -3.81
C GLN A 16 3.90 -10.37 -3.63
N ASN A 17 4.01 -9.65 -4.74
CA ASN A 17 3.87 -8.20 -4.79
C ASN A 17 2.45 -7.77 -5.17
N TYR A 18 1.91 -6.81 -4.43
CA TYR A 18 0.64 -6.17 -4.72
C TYR A 18 0.76 -4.67 -4.57
N GLY A 19 -0.20 -3.91 -5.06
CA GLY A 19 -0.10 -2.47 -5.00
C GLY A 19 -1.27 -1.74 -5.59
N TRP A 20 -1.09 -0.43 -5.70
CA TRP A 20 -2.06 0.47 -6.30
C TRP A 20 -1.38 1.28 -7.39
N VAL A 21 -2.22 1.74 -8.33
CA VAL A 21 -1.82 2.58 -9.46
C VAL A 21 -2.81 3.74 -9.54
N ALA A 22 -2.30 4.97 -9.66
CA ALA A 22 -3.10 6.16 -9.80
C ALA A 22 -2.64 6.98 -11.02
N ARG A 23 -3.61 7.51 -11.78
CA ARG A 23 -3.35 8.45 -12.88
C ARG A 23 -3.44 9.88 -12.38
N LEU A 24 -2.52 10.72 -12.86
CA LEU A 24 -2.40 12.11 -12.48
C LEU A 24 -2.54 13.03 -13.70
N ASN A 25 -2.98 14.26 -13.46
CA ASN A 25 -2.97 15.35 -14.45
C ASN A 25 -1.58 16.01 -14.57
N GLN A 26 -0.52 15.23 -14.47
CA GLN A 26 0.87 15.65 -14.69
C GLN A 26 1.58 14.51 -15.39
N LYS A 27 2.48 14.77 -16.35
CA LYS A 27 3.08 13.69 -17.15
C LYS A 27 4.35 13.09 -16.57
N SER A 28 5.11 13.87 -15.82
CA SER A 28 6.40 13.48 -15.26
C SER A 28 6.73 14.32 -14.04
N GLY A 29 7.72 13.90 -13.25
CA GLY A 29 8.18 14.64 -12.08
C GLY A 29 8.16 13.75 -10.84
N LYS A 30 7.98 14.38 -9.67
CA LYS A 30 7.82 13.69 -8.40
C LYS A 30 6.61 14.24 -7.66
N VAL A 31 5.95 13.38 -6.91
CA VAL A 31 4.87 13.75 -6.00
C VAL A 31 5.15 13.22 -4.61
N ARG A 32 4.77 14.01 -3.60
CA ARG A 32 4.67 13.55 -2.23
C ARG A 32 3.41 12.73 -2.04
N VAL A 33 3.58 11.57 -1.43
CA VAL A 33 2.52 10.62 -1.14
C VAL A 33 2.57 10.25 0.33
N LEU A 34 1.48 10.49 1.04
CA LEU A 34 1.23 9.87 2.34
C LEU A 34 0.32 8.67 2.11
N GLU A 35 0.83 7.46 2.37
CA GLU A 35 0.05 6.24 2.37
C GLU A 35 -0.29 5.85 3.81
N ARG A 36 -1.53 5.43 4.04
CA ARG A 36 -1.96 4.76 5.26
C ARG A 36 -2.57 3.42 4.92
N MET A 37 -1.95 2.34 5.38
CA MET A 37 -2.46 0.98 5.24
C MET A 37 -2.99 0.50 6.60
N THR A 38 -4.25 0.09 6.63
CA THR A 38 -4.90 -0.51 7.80
C THR A 38 -5.14 -1.99 7.55
N LEU A 39 -4.67 -2.79 8.50
CA LEU A 39 -4.72 -4.24 8.55
C LEU A 39 -5.94 -4.72 9.35
N PRO A 40 -6.47 -5.92 9.04
CA PRO A 40 -7.56 -6.52 9.80
C PRO A 40 -7.12 -6.89 11.23
N GLU A 41 -5.84 -7.21 11.43
CA GLU A 41 -5.22 -7.59 12.70
C GLU A 41 -3.79 -7.06 12.80
N ALA A 42 -3.22 -7.05 14.01
CA ALA A 42 -1.83 -6.67 14.18
C ALA A 42 -0.91 -7.76 13.58
N PRO A 43 0.09 -7.39 12.78
CA PRO A 43 1.02 -8.35 12.19
C PRO A 43 1.94 -8.91 13.28
N THR A 44 2.25 -10.20 13.18
CA THR A 44 2.98 -10.91 14.25
C THR A 44 4.47 -10.59 14.27
N THR A 45 5.02 -10.12 13.15
CA THR A 45 6.48 -9.97 12.94
C THR A 45 6.94 -8.53 12.74
N TRP A 46 6.06 -7.58 12.42
CA TRP A 46 6.49 -6.20 12.13
C TRP A 46 7.06 -5.54 13.39
N GLY A 47 8.16 -4.80 13.28
CA GLY A 47 8.64 -3.96 14.38
C GLY A 47 7.75 -2.72 14.63
N THR A 48 8.19 -1.81 15.48
CA THR A 48 7.50 -0.53 15.77
C THR A 48 7.72 0.56 14.71
N GLY A 49 8.43 0.26 13.61
CA GLY A 49 8.77 1.20 12.55
C GLY A 49 10.02 2.07 12.83
N GLY A 50 10.45 2.84 11.81
CA GLY A 50 11.58 3.80 11.86
C GLY A 50 11.17 5.17 11.29
N GLN A 51 12.08 6.15 11.16
CA GLN A 51 11.72 7.56 10.88
C GLN A 51 10.80 7.83 9.67
N ALA A 52 10.83 6.99 8.62
CA ALA A 52 9.97 7.15 7.43
C ALA A 52 8.61 6.42 7.53
N TYR A 53 8.42 5.60 8.57
CA TYR A 53 7.27 4.70 8.72
C TYR A 53 6.76 4.70 10.16
N GLY A 54 5.56 5.25 10.37
CA GLY A 54 4.88 5.22 11.66
C GLY A 54 3.94 4.03 11.75
N THR A 55 3.83 3.42 12.93
CA THR A 55 2.84 2.38 13.22
C THR A 55 1.92 2.86 14.35
N SER A 56 0.61 2.65 14.22
CA SER A 56 -0.36 2.98 15.28
C SER A 56 -0.11 2.15 16.55
N ALA A 57 -0.62 2.60 17.69
CA ALA A 57 -0.43 1.93 18.98
C ALA A 57 -0.98 0.48 19.00
N ASP A 58 -2.07 0.23 18.27
CA ASP A 58 -2.66 -1.10 18.09
C ASP A 58 -1.93 -1.96 17.04
N ARG A 59 -0.90 -1.40 16.39
CA ARG A 59 -0.11 -2.01 15.32
C ARG A 59 -0.90 -2.41 14.07
N LYS A 60 -2.11 -1.89 13.90
CA LYS A 60 -2.97 -2.20 12.75
C LYS A 60 -2.83 -1.20 11.61
N THR A 61 -2.27 -0.02 11.83
CA THR A 61 -2.11 1.00 10.80
C THR A 61 -0.64 1.35 10.62
N MET A 62 -0.15 1.20 9.40
CA MET A 62 1.15 1.70 8.96
C MET A 62 0.96 2.97 8.15
N SER A 63 1.79 3.99 8.39
CA SER A 63 1.83 5.23 7.62
C SER A 63 3.20 5.43 6.99
N MET A 64 3.24 5.77 5.71
CA MET A 64 4.47 5.99 4.94
C MET A 64 4.42 7.35 4.24
N ASP A 65 5.43 8.19 4.44
CA ASP A 65 5.59 9.47 3.73
C ASP A 65 6.71 9.36 2.70
N LEU A 66 6.37 9.51 1.42
CA LEU A 66 7.20 9.10 0.30
C LEU A 66 7.23 10.17 -0.78
N MET A 67 8.37 10.31 -1.46
CA MET A 67 8.46 11.01 -2.74
C MET A 67 8.51 9.98 -3.87
N LEU A 68 7.46 9.89 -4.68
CA LEU A 68 7.35 8.95 -5.79
C LEU A 68 7.52 9.65 -7.14
N ASN A 69 8.17 8.98 -8.09
CA ASN A 69 8.28 9.47 -9.46
C ASN A 69 6.96 9.26 -10.21
N VAL A 70 6.64 10.20 -11.10
CA VAL A 70 5.54 10.08 -12.05
C VAL A 70 6.09 9.64 -13.40
N TYR A 71 5.57 8.54 -13.92
CA TYR A 71 5.93 7.98 -15.22
C TYR A 71 4.72 7.98 -16.16
N ASP A 72 4.77 8.79 -17.21
CA ASP A 72 3.67 9.00 -18.17
C ASP A 72 2.31 9.24 -17.49
N GLY A 73 2.34 10.13 -16.50
CA GLY A 73 1.18 10.48 -15.68
C GLY A 73 0.63 9.38 -14.81
N THR A 74 1.42 8.35 -14.54
CA THR A 74 1.10 7.30 -13.58
C THR A 74 2.04 7.37 -12.39
N VAL A 75 1.47 7.25 -11.20
CA VAL A 75 2.22 6.95 -9.98
C VAL A 75 1.68 5.64 -9.41
N SER A 76 2.58 4.82 -8.89
CA SER A 76 2.23 3.51 -8.33
C SER A 76 3.14 3.20 -7.18
N LYS A 77 2.64 2.39 -6.25
CA LYS A 77 3.45 1.80 -5.20
C LYS A 77 3.02 0.36 -5.00
N SER A 78 3.99 -0.45 -4.63
CA SER A 78 3.77 -1.83 -4.26
C SER A 78 4.21 -2.12 -2.83
N TRP A 79 3.74 -3.24 -2.32
CA TRP A 79 4.15 -3.89 -1.09
C TRP A 79 4.25 -5.40 -1.36
N ASP A 80 5.15 -6.06 -0.65
CA ASP A 80 5.27 -7.51 -0.68
C ASP A 80 4.57 -8.08 0.54
N VAL A 81 3.88 -9.21 0.38
CA VAL A 81 3.46 -10.00 1.53
C VAL A 81 4.71 -10.49 2.26
N VAL A 82 4.78 -10.22 3.55
CA VAL A 82 5.84 -10.73 4.42
C VAL A 82 5.30 -11.74 5.42
N SER A 83 6.20 -12.57 5.95
CA SER A 83 5.84 -13.49 7.03
C SER A 83 5.24 -12.70 8.19
N GLY A 84 4.05 -13.10 8.67
CA GLY A 84 3.34 -12.45 9.78
C GLY A 84 2.25 -11.46 9.37
N ASP A 85 2.06 -11.20 8.08
CA ASP A 85 0.90 -10.46 7.57
C ASP A 85 -0.39 -11.26 7.79
N PRO A 86 -1.46 -10.64 8.32
CA PRO A 86 -2.73 -11.33 8.54
C PRO A 86 -3.54 -11.50 7.24
N ALA A 87 -4.34 -12.56 7.16
CA ALA A 87 -5.43 -12.61 6.18
C ALA A 87 -6.58 -11.68 6.62
N GLY A 88 -7.41 -11.24 5.67
CA GLY A 88 -8.62 -10.46 5.91
C GLY A 88 -8.67 -9.17 5.10
N ARG A 89 -9.53 -8.24 5.52
CA ARG A 89 -9.79 -7.00 4.79
C ARG A 89 -8.76 -5.91 5.10
N TYR A 90 -8.08 -5.47 4.07
CA TYR A 90 -7.12 -4.38 4.10
C TYR A 90 -7.77 -3.13 3.53
N HIS A 91 -7.35 -1.97 4.03
CA HIS A 91 -7.75 -0.68 3.50
C HIS A 91 -6.51 0.22 3.35
N ILE A 92 -6.31 0.77 2.15
CA ILE A 92 -5.26 1.76 1.88
C ILE A 92 -5.92 3.10 1.56
N THR A 93 -5.52 4.13 2.29
CA THR A 93 -5.79 5.52 1.92
C THR A 93 -4.51 6.17 1.42
N VAL A 94 -4.57 6.80 0.25
CA VAL A 94 -3.44 7.50 -0.38
C VAL A 94 -3.78 8.98 -0.50
N PHE A 95 -2.93 9.83 0.06
CA PHE A 95 -2.97 11.27 -0.10
C PHE A 95 -1.83 11.68 -1.02
N ILE A 96 -2.16 12.18 -2.21
CA ILE A 96 -1.17 12.62 -3.21
C ILE A 96 -1.22 14.14 -3.28
N GLU A 97 -0.15 14.80 -2.84
CA GLU A 97 -0.09 16.26 -2.70
C GLU A 97 -1.32 16.80 -1.95
N ASN A 98 -2.05 17.75 -2.55
CA ASN A 98 -3.25 18.38 -1.99
C ASN A 98 -4.56 17.85 -2.63
N ALA A 99 -4.52 16.69 -3.29
CA ALA A 99 -5.70 16.10 -3.92
C ALA A 99 -6.62 15.43 -2.89
N ALA A 100 -7.85 15.14 -3.31
CA ALA A 100 -8.76 14.28 -2.54
C ALA A 100 -8.13 12.88 -2.34
N PRO A 101 -8.33 12.25 -1.17
CA PRO A 101 -7.75 10.95 -0.89
C PRO A 101 -8.31 9.87 -1.81
N LEU A 102 -7.44 8.97 -2.25
CA LEU A 102 -7.82 7.74 -2.95
C LEU A 102 -7.92 6.61 -1.93
N GLN A 103 -8.92 5.74 -2.10
CA GLN A 103 -9.17 4.60 -1.22
C GLN A 103 -9.14 3.30 -2.00
N PHE A 104 -8.51 2.28 -1.43
CA PHE A 104 -8.42 0.93 -1.98
C PHE A 104 -8.78 -0.06 -0.87
N GLU A 105 -9.83 -0.84 -1.09
CA GLU A 105 -10.22 -1.95 -0.22
C GLU A 105 -9.99 -3.27 -0.95
N PHE A 106 -9.35 -4.22 -0.28
CA PHE A 106 -9.08 -5.54 -0.83
C PHE A 106 -8.99 -6.60 0.27
N ASP A 107 -9.28 -7.84 -0.10
CA ASP A 107 -9.20 -8.98 0.80
C ASP A 107 -7.90 -9.76 0.52
N VAL A 108 -7.11 -9.94 1.56
CA VAL A 108 -5.95 -10.83 1.56
C VAL A 108 -6.41 -12.21 2.00
N VAL A 109 -6.27 -13.20 1.13
CA VAL A 109 -6.83 -14.54 1.34
C VAL A 109 -5.76 -15.62 1.30
N ASP A 110 -5.85 -16.57 2.21
CA ASP A 110 -5.04 -17.78 2.19
C ASP A 110 -5.35 -18.57 0.90
N PRO A 111 -4.36 -18.87 0.04
CA PRO A 111 -4.57 -19.45 -1.29
C PRO A 111 -4.97 -20.94 -1.31
N ARG A 112 -5.46 -21.50 -0.20
CA ARG A 112 -5.81 -22.92 0.00
C ARG A 112 -6.24 -23.69 -1.25
#